data_AF-A0A9E2Q5W3-F1
#
_entry.id   AF-A0A9E2Q5W3-F1
#
_cell.length_a   1.000
_cell.length_b   1.000
_cell.length_c   1.000
_cell.angle_alpha   90.00
_cell.angle_beta   90.00
_cell.angle_gamma   90.00
#
_symmetry.space_group_name_H-M   'P 1'
#
loop_
_entity.id
_entity.type
_entity.pdbx_description
1 polymer ?
#
loop_
_entity_poly.entity_id
_entity_poly.type
_entity_poly.pdbx_seq_one_letter_code
_entity_poly.pdbx_strand_id
1 'polypeptide(L)'
;MRTAIVKRLAPFVLVAGVLAGCSTTTAEAETDQTVTSTVTSTDGNVTVEAAVAANAQYTAGDTTWDSSDATSITLDGSTATSDSDAVSIDGSTVTITAAGTYVLTGTLDDGSIIVDTADDGAVTIVLDDASISSSTTPALQVTDADEVVVVLADGSTNSLSDTSAAVDTATSDLPNATLYSTADLTIGGSGALTVTSANNDGITSKDGLVITGGTISVQAADDGIRGKDFLVVEGGTLTVDAGGDGLKSDQDSDETMGYVLITGGTVDVTAGDDGITATTDVIIADGTVTVVAGGGHGTSVADDESPKGVNADVSVVIGGGTLDVDAADDAI
;
A
#
# COMPACT_ATOMS: atom_id res chain seq x y z
N MET A 1 -30.09 65.45 17.20
CA MET A 1 -28.97 65.98 18.01
C MET A 1 -27.70 65.36 17.41
N ARG A 2 -26.89 66.08 16.60
CA ARG A 2 -25.83 67.05 17.00
C ARG A 2 -24.93 66.39 18.06
N THR A 3 -23.64 66.09 17.88
CA THR A 3 -22.51 66.97 17.44
C THR A 3 -21.25 66.07 17.27
N ALA A 4 -20.58 66.01 16.10
CA ALA A 4 -19.29 66.62 15.70
C ALA A 4 -18.03 66.29 16.57
N ILE A 5 -17.04 65.55 16.04
CA ILE A 5 -15.74 65.98 15.40
C ILE A 5 -14.69 66.55 16.37
N VAL A 6 -13.51 65.91 16.44
CA VAL A 6 -12.20 66.61 16.38
C VAL A 6 -11.20 65.81 15.54
N LYS A 7 -10.80 66.40 14.42
CA LYS A 7 -9.66 66.06 13.55
C LYS A 7 -8.33 66.44 14.23
N ARG A 8 -7.26 65.72 13.93
CA ARG A 8 -5.91 66.30 13.83
C ARG A 8 -5.24 65.82 12.54
N LEU A 9 -4.80 66.81 11.76
CA LEU A 9 -4.12 66.70 10.46
C LEU A 9 -2.62 67.02 10.63
N ALA A 10 -1.80 66.22 9.93
CA ALA A 10 -0.63 66.61 9.10
C ALA A 10 0.68 67.10 9.78
N PRO A 11 1.87 67.05 9.11
CA PRO A 11 2.07 66.92 7.65
C PRO A 11 3.25 66.03 7.12
N PHE A 12 3.12 65.69 5.82
CA PHE A 12 4.10 65.60 4.71
C PHE A 12 5.54 65.09 4.96
N VAL A 13 6.00 64.14 4.12
CA VAL A 13 6.92 64.41 2.98
C VAL A 13 6.74 63.34 1.89
N LEU A 14 6.70 63.83 0.66
CA LEU A 14 6.62 63.19 -0.64
C LEU A 14 8.03 62.88 -1.17
N VAL A 15 8.31 61.66 -1.61
CA VAL A 15 9.38 61.38 -2.58
C VAL A 15 8.85 60.41 -3.64
N ALA A 16 8.72 60.93 -4.86
CA ALA A 16 8.51 60.15 -6.07
C ALA A 16 9.87 59.87 -6.70
N GLY A 17 10.14 58.61 -7.07
CA GLY A 17 11.28 58.18 -7.87
C GLY A 17 10.79 57.26 -8.98
N VAL A 18 11.08 57.61 -10.22
CA VAL A 18 10.58 57.03 -11.47
C VAL A 18 11.58 56.02 -12.04
N LEU A 19 11.03 54.87 -12.45
CA LEU A 19 11.35 53.93 -13.54
C LEU A 19 12.80 53.59 -13.99
N ALA A 20 12.95 52.26 -14.16
CA ALA A 20 13.47 51.52 -15.31
C ALA A 20 14.97 51.19 -15.44
N GLY A 21 15.22 49.89 -15.63
CA GLY A 21 16.26 49.38 -16.52
C GLY A 21 17.26 48.44 -15.87
N CYS A 22 16.94 47.16 -15.74
CA CYS A 22 17.97 46.12 -15.66
C CYS A 22 17.68 45.07 -16.74
N SER A 23 18.36 45.21 -17.86
CA SER A 23 18.52 44.14 -18.85
C SER A 23 19.88 43.49 -18.60
N THR A 24 19.89 42.20 -18.29
CA THR A 24 20.91 41.25 -18.74
C THR A 24 20.36 39.84 -18.57
N THR A 25 20.00 39.25 -19.70
CA THR A 25 19.90 37.80 -19.90
C THR A 25 21.23 37.15 -19.57
N THR A 26 21.26 36.29 -18.57
CA THR A 26 22.25 35.23 -18.45
C THR A 26 21.45 33.94 -18.29
N ALA A 27 21.46 33.13 -19.35
CA ALA A 27 21.04 31.74 -19.29
C ALA A 27 22.18 30.98 -18.58
N GLU A 28 21.88 30.38 -17.44
CA GLU A 28 22.71 29.35 -16.81
C GLU A 28 21.80 28.19 -16.44
N ALA A 29 22.40 27.00 -16.57
CA ALA A 29 21.77 25.73 -16.82
C ALA A 29 20.87 25.23 -15.69
N GLU A 30 19.85 24.45 -16.07
CA GLU A 30 19.18 23.52 -15.17
C GLU A 30 20.20 22.52 -14.67
N THR A 31 20.64 22.71 -13.43
CA THR A 31 21.18 21.64 -12.62
C THR A 31 20.02 20.90 -12.00
N ASP A 32 19.81 19.69 -12.52
CA ASP A 32 19.12 18.56 -11.89
C ASP A 32 19.54 18.50 -10.41
N GLN A 33 18.70 19.07 -9.54
CA GLN A 33 18.88 19.00 -8.09
C GLN A 33 18.09 17.79 -7.61
N THR A 34 18.74 16.64 -7.55
CA THR A 34 18.32 15.55 -6.68
C THR A 34 18.45 16.08 -5.24
N VAL A 35 17.34 16.53 -4.67
CA VAL A 35 17.29 16.93 -3.27
C VAL A 35 17.19 15.65 -2.45
N THR A 36 18.32 15.08 -2.06
CA THR A 36 18.35 14.09 -0.98
C THR A 36 18.00 14.82 0.32
N SER A 37 16.70 14.95 0.60
CA SER A 37 16.19 15.46 1.86
C SER A 37 16.41 14.40 2.94
N THR A 38 17.33 14.65 3.87
CA THR A 38 17.34 13.89 5.13
C THR A 38 16.15 14.40 5.92
N VAL A 39 15.02 13.71 5.85
CA VAL A 39 13.83 14.12 6.58
C VAL A 39 14.05 13.80 8.05
N THR A 40 14.12 14.86 8.85
CA THR A 40 13.94 14.79 10.30
C THR A 40 12.45 14.96 10.62
N SER A 41 11.92 14.03 11.44
CA SER A 41 10.58 14.02 12.07
C SER A 41 9.91 15.40 12.16
N THR A 42 8.67 15.51 11.69
CA THR A 42 7.83 16.72 11.84
C THR A 42 7.47 17.01 13.30
N ASP A 43 7.61 16.01 14.18
CA ASP A 43 7.57 16.18 15.64
C ASP A 43 8.95 15.84 16.23
N GLY A 44 9.81 16.85 16.39
CA GLY A 44 11.25 16.74 16.65
C GLY A 44 11.68 16.06 17.97
N ASN A 45 10.79 15.30 18.62
CA ASN A 45 11.04 14.62 19.89
C ASN A 45 10.49 13.17 19.96
N VAL A 46 9.95 12.59 18.88
CA VAL A 46 9.49 11.19 18.85
C VAL A 46 10.56 10.29 18.21
N THR A 47 10.99 9.25 18.93
CA THR A 47 11.89 8.21 18.41
C THR A 47 11.09 7.12 17.71
N VAL A 48 11.70 6.41 16.75
CA VAL A 48 11.06 5.25 16.08
C VAL A 48 10.54 4.26 17.11
N GLU A 49 11.32 3.93 18.14
CA GLU A 49 10.91 2.97 19.16
C GLU A 49 9.70 3.46 19.97
N ALA A 50 9.54 4.78 20.13
CA ALA A 50 8.41 5.35 20.86
C ALA A 50 7.16 5.41 19.97
N ALA A 51 7.31 5.74 18.68
CA ALA A 51 6.23 5.71 17.70
C ALA A 51 5.68 4.29 17.52
N VAL A 52 6.56 3.29 17.35
CA VAL A 52 6.16 1.88 17.23
C VAL A 52 5.49 1.39 18.52
N ALA A 53 5.98 1.79 19.70
CA ALA A 53 5.38 1.39 20.98
C ALA A 53 4.04 2.08 21.28
N ALA A 54 3.71 3.17 20.57
CA ALA A 54 2.42 3.85 20.70
C ALA A 54 1.32 3.18 19.85
N ASN A 55 1.72 2.44 18.81
CA ASN A 55 0.81 1.74 17.90
C ASN A 55 0.47 0.32 18.39
N ALA A 56 -0.66 -0.20 17.90
CA ALA A 56 -1.10 -1.55 18.12
C ALA A 56 -0.02 -2.53 17.64
N GLN A 57 0.29 -3.53 18.46
CA GLN A 57 1.31 -4.50 18.12
C GLN A 57 0.76 -5.48 17.07
N TYR A 58 1.54 -5.72 16.03
CA TYR A 58 1.23 -6.72 15.01
C TYR A 58 1.98 -8.02 15.29
N THR A 59 1.52 -9.11 14.69
CA THR A 59 2.24 -10.38 14.62
C THR A 59 2.26 -10.82 13.17
N ALA A 60 3.43 -11.15 12.64
CA ALA A 60 3.53 -11.76 11.32
C ALA A 60 3.21 -13.27 11.42
N GLY A 61 2.46 -13.76 10.44
CA GLY A 61 2.19 -15.18 10.28
C GLY A 61 3.44 -15.97 9.92
N ASP A 62 3.44 -17.26 10.27
CA ASP A 62 4.57 -18.14 9.99
C ASP A 62 4.66 -18.45 8.49
N THR A 63 5.71 -17.94 7.85
CA THR A 63 5.99 -18.17 6.43
C THR A 63 6.77 -19.45 6.17
N THR A 64 7.15 -20.18 7.22
CA THR A 64 7.80 -21.48 7.09
C THR A 64 6.77 -22.57 6.85
N TRP A 65 7.09 -23.49 5.94
CA TRP A 65 6.19 -24.59 5.58
C TRP A 65 6.99 -25.83 5.18
N ASP A 66 6.35 -26.99 5.31
CA ASP A 66 6.88 -28.29 4.87
C ASP A 66 5.98 -28.86 3.77
N SER A 67 6.54 -29.06 2.58
CA SER A 67 5.85 -29.66 1.44
C SER A 67 5.24 -31.04 1.72
N SER A 68 5.73 -31.77 2.72
CA SER A 68 5.22 -33.10 3.07
C SER A 68 3.93 -33.08 3.89
N ASP A 69 3.64 -31.97 4.57
CA ASP A 69 2.41 -31.75 5.34
C ASP A 69 1.37 -30.93 4.56
N ALA A 70 1.73 -30.43 3.37
CA ALA A 70 0.89 -29.56 2.57
C ALA A 70 -0.12 -30.32 1.69
N THR A 71 -1.30 -29.72 1.54
CA THR A 71 -2.33 -30.14 0.58
C THR A 71 -2.04 -29.55 -0.80
N SER A 72 -1.99 -30.38 -1.83
CA SER A 72 -1.81 -29.90 -3.21
C SER A 72 -3.13 -29.42 -3.82
N ILE A 73 -3.09 -28.30 -4.53
CA ILE A 73 -4.13 -27.79 -5.42
C ILE A 73 -3.49 -27.50 -6.78
N THR A 74 -3.85 -28.28 -7.79
CA THR A 74 -3.32 -28.11 -9.15
C THR A 74 -4.35 -27.39 -10.01
N LEU A 75 -4.00 -26.20 -10.50
CA LEU A 75 -4.81 -25.36 -11.38
C LEU A 75 -4.59 -25.76 -12.85
N ASP A 76 -5.68 -26.01 -13.59
CA ASP A 76 -5.65 -26.56 -14.96
C ASP A 76 -6.61 -25.82 -15.91
N GLY A 77 -6.28 -24.57 -16.20
CA GLY A 77 -7.00 -23.69 -17.12
C GLY A 77 -8.34 -23.25 -16.56
N SER A 78 -9.42 -23.95 -16.91
CA SER A 78 -10.78 -23.59 -16.48
C SER A 78 -11.25 -24.30 -15.20
N THR A 79 -10.34 -25.00 -14.50
CA THR A 79 -10.67 -25.76 -13.29
C THR A 79 -9.43 -26.03 -12.44
N ALA A 80 -9.59 -26.79 -11.35
CA ALA A 80 -8.51 -27.25 -10.50
C ALA A 80 -8.75 -28.69 -10.03
N THR A 81 -7.75 -29.28 -9.37
CA THR A 81 -7.84 -30.60 -8.74
C THR A 81 -7.18 -30.60 -7.36
N SER A 82 -7.78 -31.32 -6.42
CA SER A 82 -7.22 -31.63 -5.11
C SER A 82 -7.82 -32.94 -4.59
N ASP A 83 -7.05 -33.68 -3.79
CA ASP A 83 -7.50 -34.92 -3.14
C ASP A 83 -8.00 -34.70 -1.70
N SER A 84 -8.04 -33.45 -1.22
CA SER A 84 -8.40 -33.09 0.15
C SER A 84 -9.89 -32.75 0.29
N ASP A 85 -10.52 -33.28 1.33
CA ASP A 85 -11.90 -32.92 1.71
C ASP A 85 -12.02 -31.46 2.19
N ALA A 86 -10.90 -30.80 2.51
CA ALA A 86 -10.84 -29.38 2.88
C ALA A 86 -10.83 -28.43 1.67
N VAL A 87 -10.91 -28.97 0.45
CA VAL A 87 -10.92 -28.19 -0.79
C VAL A 87 -12.16 -28.56 -1.60
N SER A 88 -13.06 -27.60 -1.77
CA SER A 88 -14.22 -27.71 -2.66
C SER A 88 -13.90 -27.06 -4.01
N ILE A 89 -14.23 -27.73 -5.10
CA ILE A 89 -13.98 -27.25 -6.46
C ILE A 89 -15.30 -27.25 -7.22
N ASP A 90 -15.79 -26.07 -7.59
CA ASP A 90 -16.96 -25.87 -8.45
C ASP A 90 -16.55 -25.09 -9.71
N GLY A 91 -16.28 -25.82 -10.79
CA GLY A 91 -15.74 -25.25 -12.02
C GLY A 91 -14.37 -24.61 -11.79
N SER A 92 -14.30 -23.29 -11.97
CA SER A 92 -13.11 -22.45 -11.72
C SER A 92 -13.13 -21.75 -10.36
N THR A 93 -14.08 -22.07 -9.48
CA THR A 93 -14.06 -21.61 -8.09
C THR A 93 -13.47 -22.70 -7.20
N VAL A 94 -12.38 -22.38 -6.51
CA VAL A 94 -11.71 -23.26 -5.54
C VAL A 94 -11.93 -22.67 -4.15
N THR A 95 -12.55 -23.40 -3.25
CA THR A 95 -12.81 -22.96 -1.87
C THR A 95 -12.05 -23.84 -0.88
N ILE A 96 -11.16 -23.24 -0.11
CA ILE A 96 -10.46 -23.83 1.02
C ILE A 96 -11.31 -23.61 2.27
N THR A 97 -11.67 -24.69 2.97
CA THR A 97 -12.67 -24.67 4.05
C THR A 97 -12.13 -25.06 5.42
N ALA A 98 -10.83 -25.29 5.56
CA ALA A 98 -10.19 -25.62 6.84
C ALA A 98 -8.83 -24.92 6.99
N ALA A 99 -8.39 -24.75 8.24
CA ALA A 99 -7.02 -24.34 8.54
C ALA A 99 -6.00 -25.38 8.03
N GLY A 100 -4.82 -24.93 7.61
CA GLY A 100 -3.77 -25.80 7.07
C GLY A 100 -2.95 -25.16 5.96
N THR A 101 -2.02 -25.94 5.38
CA THR A 101 -1.14 -25.49 4.30
C THR A 101 -1.58 -26.04 2.95
N TYR A 102 -1.71 -25.16 1.96
CA TYR A 102 -2.20 -25.47 0.61
C TYR A 102 -1.21 -24.95 -0.43
N VAL A 103 -0.66 -25.85 -1.25
CA VAL A 103 0.29 -25.49 -2.32
C VAL A 103 -0.46 -25.43 -3.64
N LEU A 104 -0.50 -24.23 -4.23
CA LEU A 104 -1.13 -23.95 -5.50
C LEU A 104 -0.06 -23.95 -6.59
N THR A 105 -0.33 -24.69 -7.67
CA THR A 105 0.54 -24.77 -8.85
C THR A 105 -0.28 -24.69 -10.13
N GLY A 106 0.28 -24.17 -11.22
CA GLY A 106 -0.37 -24.17 -12.53
C GLY A 106 -1.17 -22.90 -12.83
N THR A 107 -2.20 -22.99 -13.67
CA THR A 107 -2.94 -21.81 -14.15
C THR A 107 -4.44 -21.96 -13.99
N LEU A 108 -5.11 -20.92 -13.50
CA LEU A 108 -6.56 -20.77 -13.47
C LEU A 108 -6.93 -19.51 -14.28
N ASP A 109 -7.49 -19.70 -15.49
CA ASP A 109 -7.62 -18.65 -16.51
C ASP A 109 -8.74 -17.63 -16.20
N ASP A 110 -9.82 -18.06 -15.55
CA ASP A 110 -10.95 -17.21 -15.19
C ASP A 110 -11.69 -17.81 -14.00
N GLY A 111 -11.17 -17.56 -12.80
CA GLY A 111 -11.60 -18.22 -11.58
C GLY A 111 -11.08 -17.55 -10.32
N SER A 112 -11.45 -18.11 -9.17
CA SER A 112 -11.13 -17.54 -7.88
C SER A 112 -10.70 -18.62 -6.90
N ILE A 113 -9.68 -18.30 -6.10
CA ILE A 113 -9.33 -19.03 -4.90
C ILE A 113 -10.00 -18.33 -3.72
N ILE A 114 -10.81 -19.06 -2.98
CA ILE A 114 -11.58 -18.57 -1.83
C ILE A 114 -11.09 -19.27 -0.57
N VAL A 115 -10.76 -18.52 0.46
CA VAL A 115 -10.60 -19.05 1.83
C VAL A 115 -11.86 -18.71 2.60
N ASP A 116 -12.57 -19.73 3.06
CA ASP A 116 -13.83 -19.61 3.80
C ASP A 116 -13.86 -20.67 4.90
N THR A 117 -13.23 -20.36 6.02
CA THR A 117 -13.15 -21.27 7.17
C THR A 117 -13.38 -20.54 8.48
N ALA A 118 -14.14 -21.20 9.36
CA ALA A 118 -14.36 -20.76 10.73
C ALA A 118 -13.47 -21.51 11.74
N ASP A 119 -12.48 -22.27 11.25
CA ASP A 119 -11.51 -22.95 12.09
C ASP A 119 -10.54 -21.93 12.71
N ASP A 120 -10.13 -22.18 13.96
CA ASP A 120 -9.03 -21.44 14.58
C ASP A 120 -7.69 -21.85 13.92
N GLY A 121 -6.78 -20.88 13.72
CA GLY A 121 -5.46 -21.09 13.16
C GLY A 121 -5.30 -20.69 11.69
N ALA A 122 -4.05 -20.65 11.24
CA ALA A 122 -3.70 -20.10 9.94
C ALA A 122 -4.10 -21.00 8.76
N VAL A 123 -4.55 -20.34 7.68
CA VAL A 123 -4.57 -20.92 6.33
C VAL A 123 -3.34 -20.42 5.58
N THR A 124 -2.37 -21.30 5.35
CA THR A 124 -1.16 -20.98 4.58
C THR A 124 -1.36 -21.33 3.12
N ILE A 125 -1.40 -20.34 2.24
CA ILE A 125 -1.44 -20.52 0.79
C ILE A 125 -0.03 -20.36 0.25
N VAL A 126 0.57 -21.45 -0.20
CA VAL A 126 1.86 -21.44 -0.88
C VAL A 126 1.61 -21.30 -2.38
N LEU A 127 2.07 -20.20 -2.98
CA LEU A 127 2.07 -20.00 -4.42
C LEU A 127 3.39 -20.53 -5.00
N ASP A 128 3.31 -21.58 -5.82
CA ASP A 128 4.46 -22.25 -6.45
C ASP A 128 4.22 -22.39 -7.96
N ASP A 129 4.61 -21.36 -8.70
CA ASP A 129 4.33 -21.20 -10.14
C ASP A 129 2.81 -21.21 -10.42
N ALA A 130 2.06 -20.49 -9.58
CA ALA A 130 0.61 -20.31 -9.70
C ALA A 130 0.26 -19.01 -10.44
N SER A 131 -0.56 -19.11 -11.49
CA SER A 131 -1.14 -17.97 -12.19
C SER A 131 -2.66 -18.02 -12.13
N ILE A 132 -3.29 -17.05 -11.48
CA ILE A 132 -4.74 -16.99 -11.30
C ILE A 132 -5.26 -15.66 -11.88
N SER A 133 -6.19 -15.74 -12.82
CA SER A 133 -6.90 -14.60 -13.36
C SER A 133 -8.41 -14.74 -13.17
N SER A 134 -9.11 -13.63 -12.94
CA SER A 134 -10.57 -13.58 -12.83
C SER A 134 -11.15 -12.38 -13.56
N SER A 135 -12.23 -12.58 -14.30
CA SER A 135 -12.93 -11.48 -14.97
C SER A 135 -14.02 -10.82 -14.12
N THR A 136 -14.40 -11.44 -12.98
CA THR A 136 -15.62 -11.05 -12.23
C THR A 136 -15.46 -10.94 -10.72
N THR A 137 -14.41 -11.51 -10.16
CA THR A 137 -14.14 -11.55 -8.70
C THR A 137 -12.65 -11.28 -8.45
N PRO A 138 -12.21 -11.12 -7.19
CA PRO A 138 -10.79 -11.26 -6.86
C PRO A 138 -10.23 -12.60 -7.34
N ALA A 139 -8.94 -12.60 -7.71
CA ALA A 139 -8.20 -13.81 -8.02
C ALA A 139 -8.01 -14.68 -6.76
N LEU A 140 -7.74 -14.04 -5.62
CA LEU A 140 -7.66 -14.68 -4.31
C LEU A 140 -8.46 -13.84 -3.31
N GLN A 141 -9.44 -14.44 -2.65
CA GLN A 141 -10.24 -13.78 -1.62
C GLN A 141 -10.36 -14.61 -0.35
N VAL A 142 -10.22 -13.96 0.79
CA VAL A 142 -10.56 -14.51 2.11
C VAL A 142 -11.89 -13.91 2.51
N THR A 143 -12.89 -14.77 2.72
CA THR A 143 -14.20 -14.36 3.24
C THR A 143 -14.31 -14.57 4.74
N ASP A 144 -13.68 -15.64 5.25
CA ASP A 144 -13.57 -15.94 6.67
C ASP A 144 -12.30 -16.79 6.93
N ALA A 145 -11.52 -16.40 7.93
CA ALA A 145 -10.36 -17.12 8.47
C ALA A 145 -9.90 -16.45 9.77
N ASP A 146 -9.17 -17.17 10.62
CA ASP A 146 -8.47 -16.57 11.77
C ASP A 146 -7.27 -15.73 11.31
N GLU A 147 -6.44 -16.30 10.42
CA GLU A 147 -5.31 -15.62 9.78
C GLU A 147 -5.01 -16.28 8.43
N VAL A 148 -4.54 -15.51 7.44
CA VAL A 148 -4.06 -16.05 6.17
C VAL A 148 -2.60 -15.69 5.92
N VAL A 149 -1.80 -16.69 5.53
CA VAL A 149 -0.39 -16.51 5.17
C VAL A 149 -0.19 -16.90 3.72
N VAL A 150 0.17 -15.95 2.86
CA VAL A 150 0.56 -16.20 1.47
C VAL A 150 2.08 -16.33 1.39
N VAL A 151 2.55 -17.54 1.06
CA VAL A 151 3.99 -17.83 0.92
C VAL A 151 4.35 -17.95 -0.56
N LEU A 152 5.31 -17.15 -1.00
CA LEU A 152 5.91 -17.21 -2.33
C LEU A 152 7.04 -18.25 -2.30
N ALA A 153 6.80 -19.42 -2.88
CA ALA A 153 7.75 -20.53 -2.87
C ALA A 153 9.09 -20.14 -3.49
N ASP A 154 10.20 -20.71 -2.99
CA ASP A 154 11.53 -20.33 -3.44
C ASP A 154 11.74 -20.59 -4.95
N GLY A 155 12.18 -19.56 -5.67
CA GLY A 155 12.38 -19.62 -7.12
C GLY A 155 11.11 -19.62 -7.98
N SER A 156 9.93 -19.57 -7.36
CA SER A 156 8.66 -19.53 -8.09
C SER A 156 8.35 -18.14 -8.65
N THR A 157 7.56 -18.10 -9.73
CA THR A 157 6.96 -16.87 -10.26
C THR A 157 5.44 -17.01 -10.31
N ASN A 158 4.76 -16.17 -9.54
CA ASN A 158 3.32 -16.25 -9.34
C ASN A 158 2.63 -15.00 -9.88
N SER A 159 1.38 -15.13 -10.30
CA SER A 159 0.57 -13.97 -10.70
C SER A 159 -0.87 -14.08 -10.27
N LEU A 160 -1.40 -12.99 -9.75
CA LEU A 160 -2.81 -12.78 -9.45
C LEU A 160 -3.31 -11.61 -10.29
N SER A 161 -4.42 -11.77 -10.99
CA SER A 161 -5.00 -10.66 -11.75
C SER A 161 -6.52 -10.69 -11.76
N ASP A 162 -7.15 -9.52 -11.74
CA ASP A 162 -8.57 -9.44 -12.02
C ASP A 162 -8.99 -8.24 -12.86
N THR A 163 -10.16 -8.39 -13.49
CA THR A 163 -10.89 -7.30 -14.16
C THR A 163 -12.28 -7.11 -13.56
N SER A 164 -12.45 -7.46 -12.29
CA SER A 164 -13.69 -7.27 -11.55
C SER A 164 -14.12 -5.80 -11.59
N ALA A 165 -15.43 -5.54 -11.48
CA ALA A 165 -15.94 -4.18 -11.57
C ALA A 165 -15.43 -3.32 -10.40
N ALA A 166 -15.27 -2.02 -10.64
CA ALA A 166 -14.95 -1.05 -9.59
C ALA A 166 -15.99 -1.12 -8.46
N VAL A 167 -15.51 -1.14 -7.21
CA VAL A 167 -16.32 -1.19 -6.00
C VAL A 167 -16.29 0.16 -5.30
N ASP A 168 -17.47 0.73 -5.06
CA ASP A 168 -17.60 1.92 -4.21
C ASP A 168 -17.56 1.51 -2.73
N THR A 169 -16.38 1.62 -2.12
CA THR A 169 -16.13 1.25 -0.73
C THR A 169 -16.87 2.14 0.28
N ALA A 170 -17.37 3.31 -0.13
CA ALA A 170 -18.18 4.16 0.74
C ALA A 170 -19.62 3.64 0.92
N THR A 171 -20.07 2.74 0.03
CA THR A 171 -21.45 2.24 0.02
C THR A 171 -21.57 0.72 -0.02
N SER A 172 -20.44 0.00 -0.03
CA SER A 172 -20.37 -1.44 -0.21
C SER A 172 -19.21 -2.09 0.55
N ASP A 173 -19.48 -3.26 1.13
CA ASP A 173 -18.46 -4.14 1.76
C ASP A 173 -18.03 -5.29 0.84
N LEU A 174 -18.26 -5.16 -0.47
CA LEU A 174 -17.79 -6.14 -1.45
C LEU A 174 -16.25 -6.16 -1.53
N PRO A 175 -15.64 -7.29 -1.88
CA PRO A 175 -14.20 -7.37 -2.13
C PRO A 175 -13.75 -6.35 -3.17
N ASN A 176 -12.74 -5.56 -2.82
CA ASN A 176 -12.25 -4.43 -3.63
C ASN A 176 -10.75 -4.57 -3.96
N ALA A 177 -10.22 -5.79 -4.04
CA ALA A 177 -8.82 -6.01 -4.41
C ALA A 177 -8.63 -7.35 -5.13
N THR A 178 -7.55 -7.48 -5.91
CA THR A 178 -7.19 -8.74 -6.57
C THR A 178 -6.78 -9.82 -5.58
N LEU A 179 -6.04 -9.43 -4.54
CA LEU A 179 -5.82 -10.21 -3.33
C LEU A 179 -6.57 -9.50 -2.20
N TYR A 180 -7.71 -10.03 -1.80
CA TYR A 180 -8.58 -9.42 -0.80
C TYR A 180 -8.69 -10.31 0.44
N SER A 181 -8.55 -9.74 1.63
CA SER A 181 -8.73 -10.46 2.89
C SER A 181 -9.66 -9.74 3.85
N THR A 182 -10.58 -10.49 4.46
CA THR A 182 -11.36 -10.03 5.62
C THR A 182 -10.63 -10.22 6.95
N ALA A 183 -9.56 -11.02 6.97
CA ALA A 183 -8.74 -11.34 8.14
C ALA A 183 -7.31 -10.81 7.99
N ASP A 184 -6.52 -10.89 9.06
CA ASP A 184 -5.08 -10.59 9.03
C ASP A 184 -4.37 -11.36 7.90
N LEU A 185 -3.56 -10.64 7.13
CA LEU A 185 -2.86 -11.16 5.97
C LEU A 185 -1.35 -10.99 6.10
N THR A 186 -0.61 -12.09 6.03
CA THR A 186 0.85 -12.08 5.92
C THR A 186 1.27 -12.53 4.52
N ILE A 187 2.19 -11.81 3.88
CA ILE A 187 2.84 -12.21 2.63
C ILE A 187 4.34 -12.38 2.87
N GLY A 188 4.92 -13.48 2.39
CA GLY A 188 6.35 -13.73 2.56
C GLY A 188 6.91 -14.82 1.68
N GLY A 189 8.11 -15.31 2.02
CA GLY A 189 8.88 -16.22 1.18
C GLY A 189 9.90 -15.49 0.29
N SER A 190 10.55 -16.22 -0.62
CA SER A 190 11.60 -15.69 -1.50
C SER A 190 11.23 -15.67 -2.98
N GLY A 191 10.07 -16.22 -3.35
CA GLY A 191 9.55 -16.20 -4.71
C GLY A 191 9.07 -14.82 -5.17
N ALA A 192 8.56 -14.76 -6.39
CA ALA A 192 8.00 -13.56 -6.98
C ALA A 192 6.47 -13.61 -7.08
N LEU A 193 5.82 -12.45 -6.92
CA LEU A 193 4.38 -12.27 -7.10
C LEU A 193 4.10 -11.00 -7.91
N THR A 194 3.36 -11.14 -9.00
CA THR A 194 2.78 -10.01 -9.73
C THR A 194 1.28 -9.94 -9.45
N VAL A 195 0.80 -8.81 -8.95
CA VAL A 195 -0.63 -8.53 -8.74
C VAL A 195 -1.07 -7.45 -9.74
N THR A 196 -2.18 -7.68 -10.44
CA THR A 196 -2.74 -6.71 -11.40
C THR A 196 -4.24 -6.56 -11.19
N SER A 197 -4.65 -5.39 -10.72
CA SER A 197 -6.05 -5.02 -10.52
C SER A 197 -6.46 -3.97 -11.55
N ALA A 198 -7.44 -4.31 -12.38
CA ALA A 198 -7.83 -3.41 -13.48
C ALA A 198 -8.67 -2.20 -13.04
N ASN A 199 -9.39 -2.30 -11.92
CA ASN A 199 -10.38 -1.30 -11.53
C ASN A 199 -10.43 -0.98 -10.02
N ASN A 200 -9.72 -1.73 -9.18
CA ASN A 200 -9.77 -1.60 -7.72
C ASN A 200 -8.35 -1.61 -7.14
N ASP A 201 -8.23 -1.91 -5.84
CA ASP A 201 -6.96 -2.03 -5.16
C ASP A 201 -6.18 -3.27 -5.66
N GLY A 202 -4.86 -3.27 -5.50
CA GLY A 202 -4.05 -4.44 -5.77
C GLY A 202 -4.22 -5.50 -4.68
N ILE A 203 -3.80 -5.16 -3.47
CA ILE A 203 -3.81 -6.05 -2.29
C ILE A 203 -4.49 -5.31 -1.13
N THR A 204 -5.53 -5.91 -0.55
CA THR A 204 -6.25 -5.33 0.59
C THR A 204 -6.47 -6.35 1.70
N SER A 205 -6.10 -5.99 2.92
CA SER A 205 -6.61 -6.60 4.15
C SER A 205 -7.56 -5.62 4.84
N LYS A 206 -8.71 -6.11 5.28
CA LYS A 206 -9.67 -5.35 6.11
C LYS A 206 -9.21 -5.23 7.56
N ASP A 207 -8.24 -6.04 7.96
CA ASP A 207 -7.54 -5.97 9.24
C ASP A 207 -6.06 -5.59 8.95
N GLY A 208 -5.10 -6.26 9.60
CA GLY A 208 -3.68 -6.06 9.41
C GLY A 208 -3.12 -6.69 8.13
N LEU A 209 -2.08 -6.06 7.58
CA LEU A 209 -1.28 -6.62 6.49
C LEU A 209 0.21 -6.54 6.80
N VAL A 210 0.92 -7.68 6.72
CA VAL A 210 2.37 -7.75 6.94
C VAL A 210 3.07 -8.35 5.73
N ILE A 211 4.10 -7.67 5.23
CA ILE A 211 4.99 -8.15 4.17
C ILE A 211 6.35 -8.44 4.79
N THR A 212 6.68 -9.73 4.87
CA THR A 212 7.94 -10.20 5.48
C THR A 212 9.06 -10.41 4.45
N GLY A 213 8.72 -10.58 3.17
CA GLY A 213 9.67 -10.89 2.11
C GLY A 213 9.04 -11.07 0.73
N GLY A 214 9.87 -11.51 -0.23
CA GLY A 214 9.47 -11.78 -1.61
C GLY A 214 9.88 -10.70 -2.60
N THR A 215 9.66 -10.94 -3.88
CA THR A 215 9.71 -9.92 -4.94
C THR A 215 8.28 -9.66 -5.42
N ILE A 216 7.67 -8.58 -4.95
CA ILE A 216 6.25 -8.28 -5.16
C ILE A 216 6.12 -7.08 -6.09
N SER A 217 5.37 -7.23 -7.17
CA SER A 217 5.00 -6.14 -8.08
C SER A 217 3.49 -5.98 -8.12
N VAL A 218 2.99 -4.79 -7.85
CA VAL A 218 1.56 -4.47 -7.83
C VAL A 218 1.26 -3.38 -8.84
N GLN A 219 0.30 -3.63 -9.73
CA GLN A 219 -0.30 -2.63 -10.62
C GLN A 219 -1.79 -2.54 -10.27
N ALA A 220 -2.25 -1.38 -9.82
CA ALA A 220 -3.61 -1.17 -9.37
C ALA A 220 -4.20 0.10 -9.97
N ALA A 221 -5.49 0.09 -10.28
CA ALA A 221 -6.19 1.27 -10.78
C ALA A 221 -6.63 2.22 -9.66
N ASP A 222 -6.84 1.69 -8.45
CA ASP A 222 -7.10 2.45 -7.22
C ASP A 222 -5.87 2.34 -6.32
N ASP A 223 -5.99 1.86 -5.07
CA ASP A 223 -4.88 1.80 -4.14
C ASP A 223 -3.95 0.60 -4.42
N GLY A 224 -2.64 0.75 -4.21
CA GLY A 224 -1.68 -0.32 -4.43
C GLY A 224 -1.80 -1.44 -3.41
N ILE A 225 -1.35 -1.16 -2.18
CA ILE A 225 -1.39 -2.10 -1.05
C ILE A 225 -2.02 -1.41 0.15
N ARG A 226 -3.06 -2.03 0.69
CA ARG A 226 -3.82 -1.54 1.82
C ARG A 226 -3.89 -2.57 2.93
N GLY A 227 -3.37 -2.20 4.10
CA GLY A 227 -3.67 -2.89 5.36
C GLY A 227 -4.49 -1.94 6.20
N LYS A 228 -5.80 -2.19 6.33
CA LYS A 228 -6.71 -1.23 6.93
C LYS A 228 -6.28 -0.88 8.36
N ASP A 229 -6.09 -1.87 9.22
CA ASP A 229 -5.67 -1.67 10.62
C ASP A 229 -4.21 -1.29 10.73
N PHE A 230 -3.36 -1.88 9.89
CA PHE A 230 -1.97 -1.51 9.72
C PHE A 230 -1.42 -2.12 8.44
N LEU A 231 -0.42 -1.46 7.87
CA LEU A 231 0.44 -2.02 6.84
C LEU A 231 1.88 -2.05 7.34
N VAL A 232 2.45 -3.24 7.44
CA VAL A 232 3.85 -3.43 7.87
C VAL A 232 4.67 -4.05 6.75
N VAL A 233 5.84 -3.47 6.47
CA VAL A 233 6.85 -4.03 5.56
C VAL A 233 8.13 -4.30 6.36
N GLU A 234 8.43 -5.58 6.60
CA GLU A 234 9.66 -6.01 7.26
C GLU A 234 10.81 -6.25 6.28
N GLY A 235 10.50 -6.61 5.02
CA GLY A 235 11.50 -6.98 4.04
C GLY A 235 10.96 -7.22 2.64
N GLY A 236 11.82 -7.73 1.77
CA GLY A 236 11.51 -8.01 0.36
C GLY A 236 11.88 -6.87 -0.59
N THR A 237 11.49 -7.04 -1.85
CA THR A 237 11.53 -6.02 -2.90
C THR A 237 10.12 -5.80 -3.38
N LEU A 238 9.62 -4.58 -3.19
CA LEU A 238 8.25 -4.19 -3.48
C LEU A 238 8.25 -3.08 -4.53
N THR A 239 7.52 -3.28 -5.62
CA THR A 239 7.29 -2.27 -6.66
C THR A 239 5.79 -2.06 -6.83
N VAL A 240 5.30 -0.86 -6.54
CA VAL A 240 3.86 -0.52 -6.60
C VAL A 240 3.64 0.59 -7.62
N ASP A 241 2.71 0.37 -8.53
CA ASP A 241 2.18 1.36 -9.48
C ASP A 241 0.65 1.44 -9.28
N ALA A 242 0.20 2.51 -8.64
CA ALA A 242 -1.18 2.71 -8.21
C ALA A 242 -1.78 3.97 -8.85
N GLY A 243 -3.03 3.88 -9.29
CA GLY A 243 -3.79 5.05 -9.76
C GLY A 243 -4.27 5.95 -8.62
N GLY A 244 -4.52 5.37 -7.45
CA GLY A 244 -4.80 6.04 -6.18
C GLY A 244 -3.54 6.11 -5.31
N ASP A 245 -3.67 5.70 -4.05
CA ASP A 245 -2.56 5.71 -3.09
C ASP A 245 -1.64 4.51 -3.28
N GLY A 246 -0.35 4.68 -3.06
CA GLY A 246 0.62 3.59 -3.18
C GLY A 246 0.51 2.57 -2.04
N LEU A 247 0.85 3.01 -0.83
CA LEU A 247 0.76 2.23 0.40
C LEU A 247 -0.19 2.91 1.38
N LYS A 248 -1.17 2.17 1.90
CA LYS A 248 -2.28 2.75 2.67
C LYS A 248 -2.62 1.99 3.95
N SER A 249 -2.93 2.76 4.99
CA SER A 249 -3.65 2.29 6.17
C SER A 249 -4.65 3.33 6.63
N ASP A 250 -5.90 2.93 6.88
CA ASP A 250 -7.01 3.89 7.00
C ASP A 250 -8.10 3.54 8.03
N GLN A 251 -7.74 2.77 9.05
CA GLN A 251 -8.60 2.54 10.21
C GLN A 251 -8.61 3.78 11.10
N ASP A 252 -9.79 4.34 11.37
CA ASP A 252 -9.98 5.63 12.05
C ASP A 252 -10.71 5.52 13.40
N SER A 253 -11.13 4.32 13.79
CA SER A 253 -11.92 4.09 15.02
C SER A 253 -11.07 3.69 16.24
N ASP A 254 -9.79 3.37 16.04
CA ASP A 254 -8.80 3.11 17.10
C ASP A 254 -7.54 3.92 16.81
N GLU A 255 -7.18 4.81 17.74
CA GLU A 255 -6.04 5.73 17.61
C GLU A 255 -4.67 5.02 17.57
N THR A 256 -4.62 3.71 17.83
CA THR A 256 -3.40 2.88 17.77
C THR A 256 -3.28 2.07 16.47
N MET A 257 -4.27 2.15 15.59
CA MET A 257 -4.31 1.50 14.27
C MET A 257 -4.27 2.56 13.16
N GLY A 258 -4.42 2.16 11.90
CA GLY A 258 -4.37 3.06 10.75
C GLY A 258 -2.96 3.53 10.41
N TYR A 259 -1.94 2.75 10.76
CA TYR A 259 -0.52 3.11 10.59
C TYR A 259 0.17 2.32 9.47
N VAL A 260 1.18 2.94 8.87
CA VAL A 260 2.13 2.28 7.97
C VAL A 260 3.50 2.21 8.63
N LEU A 261 4.09 1.03 8.70
CA LEU A 261 5.41 0.80 9.30
C LEU A 261 6.34 0.06 8.33
N ILE A 262 7.47 0.68 8.00
CA ILE A 262 8.53 0.07 7.19
C ILE A 262 9.74 -0.15 8.09
N THR A 263 10.11 -1.42 8.30
CA THR A 263 11.28 -1.81 9.09
C THR A 263 12.41 -2.42 8.26
N GLY A 264 12.20 -2.58 6.94
CA GLY A 264 13.23 -3.07 6.03
C GLY A 264 12.73 -3.20 4.58
N GLY A 265 13.56 -3.80 3.74
CA GLY A 265 13.27 -4.05 2.32
C GLY A 265 13.66 -2.91 1.37
N THR A 266 13.36 -3.11 0.09
CA THR A 266 13.42 -2.11 -0.98
C THR A 266 12.00 -1.87 -1.48
N VAL A 267 11.51 -0.66 -1.36
CA VAL A 267 10.12 -0.26 -1.64
C VAL A 267 10.15 0.87 -2.65
N ASP A 268 9.67 0.62 -3.86
CA ASP A 268 9.54 1.61 -4.93
C ASP A 268 8.05 1.82 -5.23
N VAL A 269 7.56 3.03 -5.02
CA VAL A 269 6.14 3.38 -5.15
C VAL A 269 5.96 4.48 -6.18
N THR A 270 5.06 4.26 -7.12
CA THR A 270 4.50 5.29 -7.99
C THR A 270 3.00 5.33 -7.74
N ALA A 271 2.49 6.50 -7.34
CA ALA A 271 1.10 6.70 -6.98
C ALA A 271 0.51 7.89 -7.76
N GLY A 272 -0.76 7.77 -8.14
CA GLY A 272 -1.52 8.87 -8.71
C GLY A 272 -1.97 9.89 -7.66
N ASP A 273 -2.22 9.43 -6.43
CA ASP A 273 -2.50 10.27 -5.25
C ASP A 273 -1.33 10.26 -4.26
N ASP A 274 -1.52 9.86 -3.00
CA ASP A 274 -0.43 9.82 -2.02
C ASP A 274 0.48 8.60 -2.25
N GLY A 275 1.79 8.80 -2.12
CA GLY A 275 2.74 7.68 -2.18
C GLY A 275 2.57 6.71 -1.02
N ILE A 276 2.63 7.23 0.21
CA ILE A 276 2.37 6.48 1.44
C ILE A 276 1.41 7.30 2.28
N THR A 277 0.27 6.75 2.63
CA THR A 277 -0.76 7.44 3.41
C THR A 277 -1.23 6.61 4.60
N ALA A 278 -1.41 7.27 5.74
CA ALA A 278 -1.86 6.64 6.97
C ALA A 278 -2.83 7.55 7.74
N THR A 279 -3.91 7.00 8.27
CA THR A 279 -4.80 7.75 9.18
C THR A 279 -4.11 8.13 10.49
N THR A 280 -3.10 7.40 10.94
CA THR A 280 -2.35 7.78 12.14
C THR A 280 -0.91 8.10 11.83
N ASP A 281 -0.05 7.09 11.76
CA ASP A 281 1.39 7.27 11.67
C ASP A 281 1.96 6.64 10.40
N VAL A 282 2.93 7.31 9.79
CA VAL A 282 3.89 6.67 8.89
C VAL A 282 5.25 6.60 9.58
N ILE A 283 5.75 5.38 9.77
CA ILE A 283 7.00 5.12 10.47
C ILE A 283 7.97 4.39 9.53
N ILE A 284 9.09 5.01 9.20
CA ILE A 284 10.18 4.40 8.44
C ILE A 284 11.37 4.21 9.38
N ALA A 285 11.48 2.98 9.89
CA ALA A 285 12.51 2.56 10.83
C ALA A 285 13.82 2.15 10.13
N ASP A 286 13.74 1.50 8.96
CA ASP A 286 14.88 1.14 8.12
C ASP A 286 14.41 0.83 6.68
N GLY A 287 15.34 0.43 5.80
CA GLY A 287 15.05 0.04 4.41
C GLY A 287 15.41 1.11 3.37
N THR A 288 15.08 0.85 2.11
CA THR A 288 15.22 1.80 1.00
C THR A 288 13.86 2.05 0.39
N VAL A 289 13.36 3.28 0.53
CA VAL A 289 12.04 3.70 0.08
C VAL A 289 12.18 4.80 -0.97
N THR A 290 11.63 4.59 -2.16
CA THR A 290 11.52 5.57 -3.24
C THR A 290 10.05 5.82 -3.51
N VAL A 291 9.63 7.08 -3.55
CA VAL A 291 8.23 7.46 -3.79
C VAL A 291 8.15 8.48 -4.90
N VAL A 292 7.27 8.23 -5.87
CA VAL A 292 6.79 9.22 -6.84
C VAL A 292 5.28 9.37 -6.67
N ALA A 293 4.81 10.55 -6.32
CA ALA A 293 3.39 10.84 -6.07
C ALA A 293 2.88 11.93 -7.01
N GLY A 294 1.67 11.77 -7.55
CA GLY A 294 1.05 12.75 -8.46
C GLY A 294 1.85 13.05 -9.73
N GLY A 295 2.74 12.14 -10.13
CA GLY A 295 3.68 12.35 -11.25
C GLY A 295 4.89 13.25 -10.94
N GLY A 296 5.16 13.57 -9.67
CA GLY A 296 6.35 14.29 -9.21
C GLY A 296 6.30 15.82 -9.32
N HIS A 297 7.29 16.49 -8.75
CA HIS A 297 7.38 17.94 -8.53
C HIS A 297 7.28 18.81 -9.79
N GLY A 298 7.52 18.22 -10.97
CA GLY A 298 7.37 18.87 -12.26
C GLY A 298 5.93 18.88 -12.79
N THR A 299 5.03 18.14 -12.14
CA THR A 299 3.65 17.96 -12.57
C THR A 299 2.74 18.96 -11.88
N SER A 300 1.81 19.55 -12.64
CA SER A 300 0.75 20.39 -12.11
C SER A 300 -0.51 19.56 -11.99
N VAL A 301 -1.09 19.52 -10.80
CA VAL A 301 -2.35 18.84 -10.47
C VAL A 301 -3.51 19.83 -10.39
N ALA A 302 -4.74 19.34 -10.25
CA ALA A 302 -5.90 20.22 -10.07
C ALA A 302 -5.85 20.97 -8.72
N ASP A 303 -6.55 22.11 -8.61
CA ASP A 303 -6.54 22.94 -7.39
C ASP A 303 -7.12 22.22 -6.15
N ASP A 304 -7.87 21.14 -6.35
CA ASP A 304 -8.48 20.30 -5.32
C ASP A 304 -7.78 18.94 -5.14
N GLU A 305 -6.68 18.70 -5.86
CA GLU A 305 -5.80 17.53 -5.70
C GLU A 305 -4.57 17.94 -4.85
N SER A 306 -4.11 17.04 -3.98
CA SER A 306 -2.95 17.27 -3.09
C SER A 306 -2.17 15.97 -2.92
N PRO A 307 -1.63 15.38 -4.01
CA PRO A 307 -0.88 14.14 -3.93
C PRO A 307 0.48 14.38 -3.26
N LYS A 308 0.67 13.76 -2.10
CA LYS A 308 1.88 13.91 -1.30
C LYS A 308 2.76 12.67 -1.38
N GLY A 309 4.05 12.84 -1.08
CA GLY A 309 4.94 11.70 -0.98
C GLY A 309 4.59 10.80 0.20
N VAL A 310 4.58 11.37 1.40
CA VAL A 310 4.23 10.68 2.64
C VAL A 310 3.23 11.53 3.42
N ASN A 311 2.05 10.99 3.69
CA ASN A 311 0.97 11.67 4.38
C ASN A 311 0.56 10.88 5.63
N ALA A 312 0.43 11.56 6.76
CA ALA A 312 -0.06 10.96 8.00
C ALA A 312 -0.78 12.02 8.85
N ASP A 313 -1.93 11.69 9.43
CA ASP A 313 -2.68 12.70 10.23
C ASP A 313 -2.06 12.94 11.61
N VAL A 314 -1.35 11.96 12.19
CA VAL A 314 -0.73 12.06 13.52
C VAL A 314 0.76 12.35 13.42
N SER A 315 1.56 11.45 12.84
CA SER A 315 3.00 11.67 12.74
C SER A 315 3.69 10.97 11.57
N VAL A 316 4.75 11.61 11.06
CA VAL A 316 5.70 10.96 10.14
C VAL A 316 7.06 10.87 10.85
N VAL A 317 7.51 9.64 11.11
CA VAL A 317 8.73 9.35 11.85
C VAL A 317 9.69 8.57 10.97
N ILE A 318 10.81 9.21 10.60
CA ILE A 318 11.87 8.59 9.80
C ILE A 318 13.13 8.54 10.66
N GLY A 319 13.51 7.34 11.08
CA GLY A 319 14.63 7.14 12.02
C GLY A 319 15.79 6.29 11.50
N GLY A 320 15.63 5.62 10.36
CA GLY A 320 16.68 4.85 9.69
C GLY A 320 16.41 4.68 8.20
N GLY A 321 17.24 3.89 7.52
CA GLY A 321 17.11 3.66 6.08
C GLY A 321 17.36 4.89 5.19
N THR A 322 16.79 4.85 3.99
CA THR A 322 16.76 5.95 3.02
C THR A 322 15.34 6.16 2.51
N LEU A 323 14.90 7.41 2.49
CA LEU A 323 13.65 7.83 1.84
C LEU A 323 13.99 8.86 0.76
N ASP A 324 13.61 8.58 -0.49
CA ASP A 324 13.68 9.50 -1.62
C ASP A 324 12.26 9.76 -2.13
N VAL A 325 11.89 11.03 -2.30
CA VAL A 325 10.50 11.44 -2.58
C VAL A 325 10.47 12.48 -3.68
N ASP A 326 9.66 12.21 -4.69
CA ASP A 326 9.29 13.15 -5.74
C ASP A 326 7.75 13.26 -5.81
N ALA A 327 7.18 14.33 -5.24
CA ALA A 327 5.73 14.52 -5.15
C ALA A 327 5.30 15.80 -5.88
N ALA A 328 4.11 15.81 -6.47
CA ALA A 328 3.57 16.98 -7.14
C ALA A 328 3.11 18.09 -6.18
N ASP A 329 2.75 17.74 -4.93
CA ASP A 329 2.50 18.70 -3.85
C ASP A 329 3.60 18.59 -2.76
N ASP A 330 3.24 18.26 -1.51
CA ASP A 330 4.19 18.14 -0.42
C ASP A 330 4.94 16.80 -0.46
N ALA A 331 6.24 16.83 -0.19
CA ALA A 331 6.99 15.59 -0.02
C ALA A 331 6.54 14.83 1.24
N ILE A 332 6.28 15.56 2.34
CA ILE A 332 5.84 15.07 3.66
C ILE A 332 4.96 16.12 4.33
#